data_AF-A0A843DZC6-F1
#
_entry.id   AF-A0A843DZC6-F1
#
_cell.length_a   1.000
_cell.length_b   1.000
_cell.length_c   1.000
_cell.angle_alpha   90.00
_cell.angle_beta   90.00
_cell.angle_gamma   90.00
#
_symmetry.space_group_name_H-M   'P 1'
#
loop_
_entity.id
_entity.type
_entity.pdbx_description
1 polymer ?
#
loop_
_entity_poly.entity_id
_entity_poly.type
_entity_poly.pdbx_seq_one_letter_code
_entity_poly.pdbx_strand_id
1 'polypeptide(L)'
;GTIHGDSAKSVFDRVVHDLGIQPEAFMATEVLVTVGTFADRATGAQSRRISEIAATSDRVGKFTEMSGTKAMFQTPVMRRISSNTGMSQKEIENDIEARAQLRRILAESGKNDPQYLEPEWIGIANSYLDRNAGKEADVIAAGFRDKYGLRPDTEPADS
;
A
#
# COMPACT_ATOMS: atom_id res chain seq x y z
N GLY A 1 4.30 0.59 -14.62
CA GLY A 1 3.42 0.33 -15.79
C GLY A 1 2.35 -0.68 -15.42
N THR A 2 1.45 -1.00 -16.34
CA THR A 2 0.48 -2.10 -16.18
C THR A 2 0.73 -3.15 -17.25
N ILE A 3 0.62 -4.41 -16.88
CA ILE A 3 0.83 -5.56 -17.77
C ILE A 3 -0.30 -6.54 -17.51
N HIS A 4 -0.85 -7.11 -18.59
CA HIS A 4 -1.85 -8.14 -18.47
C HIS A 4 -1.21 -9.44 -17.97
N GLY A 5 -1.68 -9.92 -16.82
CA GLY A 5 -1.27 -11.17 -16.19
C GLY A 5 -2.16 -11.46 -14.98
N ASP A 6 -2.20 -12.71 -14.55
CA ASP A 6 -2.99 -13.21 -13.42
C ASP A 6 -2.14 -13.53 -12.18
N SER A 7 -0.83 -13.32 -12.28
CA SER A 7 0.18 -13.56 -11.25
C SER A 7 1.50 -12.87 -11.61
N ALA A 8 2.36 -12.65 -10.61
CA ALA A 8 3.71 -12.12 -10.82
C ALA A 8 4.54 -12.98 -11.79
N LYS A 9 4.35 -14.31 -11.73
CA LYS A 9 4.98 -15.25 -12.65
C LYS A 9 4.48 -15.08 -14.10
N SER A 10 3.17 -14.99 -14.31
CA SER A 10 2.62 -14.76 -15.66
C SER A 10 3.15 -13.46 -16.30
N VAL A 11 3.29 -12.41 -15.49
CA VAL A 11 3.84 -11.12 -15.93
C VAL A 11 5.32 -11.26 -16.28
N PHE A 12 6.10 -11.97 -15.46
CA PHE A 12 7.51 -12.28 -15.77
C PHE A 12 7.65 -13.03 -17.08
N ASP A 13 6.90 -14.12 -17.25
CA ASP A 13 6.98 -14.96 -18.44
C ASP A 13 6.64 -14.14 -19.69
N ARG A 14 5.63 -13.27 -19.61
CA ARG A 14 5.26 -12.38 -20.72
C ARG A 14 6.33 -11.33 -21.03
N VAL A 15 6.90 -10.68 -20.02
CA VAL A 15 7.92 -9.65 -20.24
C VAL A 15 9.22 -10.25 -20.77
N VAL A 16 9.62 -11.39 -20.22
CA VAL A 16 10.91 -12.00 -20.55
C VAL A 16 10.83 -12.82 -21.84
N HIS A 17 9.82 -13.67 -21.97
CA HIS A 17 9.73 -14.59 -23.11
C HIS A 17 8.97 -13.97 -24.29
N ASP A 18 7.85 -13.28 -24.05
CA ASP A 18 7.04 -12.73 -25.15
C ASP A 18 7.59 -11.40 -25.67
N LEU A 19 8.02 -10.51 -24.77
CA LEU A 19 8.58 -9.19 -25.14
C LEU A 19 10.10 -9.21 -25.33
N GLY A 20 10.78 -10.31 -25.00
CA GLY A 20 12.22 -10.48 -25.19
C GLY A 20 13.08 -9.59 -24.28
N ILE A 21 12.53 -9.11 -23.16
CA ILE A 21 13.31 -8.35 -22.18
C ILE A 21 14.23 -9.30 -21.42
N GLN A 22 15.49 -8.89 -21.22
CA GLN A 22 16.44 -9.70 -20.47
C GLN A 22 15.92 -9.95 -19.04
N PRO A 23 15.99 -11.19 -18.52
CA PRO A 23 15.49 -11.52 -17.19
C PRO A 23 16.08 -10.62 -16.10
N GLU A 24 17.36 -10.27 -16.19
CA GLU A 24 18.07 -9.39 -15.26
C GLU A 24 17.49 -7.97 -15.27
N ALA A 25 17.05 -7.48 -16.43
CA ALA A 25 16.41 -6.17 -16.54
C ALA A 25 15.04 -6.16 -15.86
N PHE A 26 14.29 -7.26 -15.92
CA PHE A 26 13.02 -7.39 -15.20
C PHE A 26 13.21 -7.27 -13.68
N MET A 27 14.32 -7.79 -13.14
CA MET A 27 14.63 -7.75 -11.71
C MET A 27 14.88 -6.33 -11.16
N ALA A 28 14.93 -5.30 -12.01
CA ALA A 28 14.86 -3.91 -11.57
C ALA A 28 13.47 -3.53 -11.00
N THR A 29 12.43 -4.30 -11.32
CA THR A 29 11.10 -4.16 -10.71
C THR A 29 11.13 -4.71 -9.29
N GLU A 30 10.72 -3.92 -8.30
CA GLU A 30 10.73 -4.35 -6.89
C GLU A 30 9.44 -5.05 -6.47
N VAL A 31 8.27 -4.55 -6.91
CA VAL A 31 6.95 -5.00 -6.46
C VAL A 31 6.00 -5.18 -7.64
N LEU A 32 5.22 -6.26 -7.58
CA LEU A 32 4.11 -6.59 -8.48
C LEU A 32 2.82 -6.68 -7.66
N VAL A 33 1.77 -6.04 -8.15
CA VAL A 33 0.43 -6.10 -7.57
C VAL A 33 -0.53 -6.63 -8.63
N THR A 34 -1.14 -7.78 -8.35
CA THR A 34 -2.09 -8.42 -9.26
C THR A 34 -3.51 -8.08 -8.80
N VAL A 35 -4.35 -7.61 -9.73
CA VAL A 35 -5.76 -7.31 -9.48
C VAL A 35 -6.64 -8.28 -10.27
N GLY A 36 -7.39 -9.12 -9.57
CA GLY A 36 -8.34 -10.08 -10.14
C GLY A 36 -9.79 -9.59 -10.11
N THR A 37 -10.64 -10.20 -10.95
CA THR A 37 -12.11 -10.08 -10.83
C THR A 37 -12.63 -11.26 -10.02
N PHE A 38 -13.40 -10.96 -8.98
CA PHE A 38 -14.06 -11.95 -8.14
C PHE A 38 -15.57 -11.80 -8.32
N ALA A 39 -16.23 -12.89 -8.72
CA ALA A 39 -17.67 -12.96 -8.80
C ALA A 39 -18.24 -13.54 -7.51
N ASP A 40 -19.16 -12.80 -6.89
CA ASP A 40 -19.97 -13.31 -5.79
C ASP A 40 -20.93 -14.39 -6.32
N ARG A 41 -20.85 -15.60 -5.76
CA ARG A 41 -21.62 -16.75 -6.26
C ARG A 41 -23.12 -16.64 -6.00
N ALA A 42 -23.55 -15.86 -5.02
CA ALA A 42 -24.96 -15.74 -4.64
C ALA A 42 -25.67 -14.65 -5.46
N THR A 43 -25.00 -13.54 -5.71
CA THR A 43 -25.56 -12.35 -6.37
C THR A 43 -25.11 -12.19 -7.82
N GLY A 44 -24.05 -12.88 -8.24
CA GLY A 44 -23.38 -12.66 -9.53
C GLY A 44 -22.60 -11.35 -9.60
N ALA A 45 -22.57 -10.56 -8.53
CA ALA A 45 -21.90 -9.27 -8.51
C ALA A 45 -20.38 -9.44 -8.67
N GLN A 46 -19.77 -8.62 -9.54
CA GLN A 46 -18.33 -8.63 -9.74
C GLN A 46 -17.67 -7.55 -8.88
N SER A 47 -16.56 -7.91 -8.24
CA SER A 47 -15.69 -6.97 -7.53
C SER A 47 -14.25 -7.16 -7.99
N ARG A 48 -13.50 -6.06 -8.07
CA ARG A 48 -12.07 -6.07 -8.35
C ARG A 48 -11.33 -6.07 -7.03
N ARG A 49 -10.41 -7.02 -6.82
CA ARG A 49 -9.64 -7.13 -5.58
C ARG A 49 -8.19 -7.42 -5.90
N ILE A 50 -7.30 -6.97 -5.03
CA ILE A 50 -5.90 -7.40 -5.05
C ILE A 50 -5.89 -8.89 -4.74
N SER A 51 -5.37 -9.69 -5.67
CA SER A 51 -5.26 -11.15 -5.53
C SER A 51 -3.86 -11.58 -5.11
N GLU A 52 -2.85 -10.75 -5.36
CA GLU A 52 -1.45 -11.03 -5.03
C GLU A 52 -0.67 -9.73 -4.87
N ILE A 53 0.22 -9.70 -3.87
CA ILE A 53 1.28 -8.70 -3.75
C ILE A 53 2.58 -9.47 -3.61
N ALA A 54 3.48 -9.31 -4.58
CA ALA A 54 4.74 -10.03 -4.64
C ALA A 54 5.91 -9.07 -4.85
N ALA A 55 7.02 -9.32 -4.16
CA ALA A 55 8.30 -8.69 -4.46
C ALA A 55 9.12 -9.60 -5.37
N THR A 56 9.98 -9.02 -6.20
CA THR A 56 11.10 -9.78 -6.77
C THR A 56 12.03 -10.24 -5.65
N SER A 57 12.55 -11.47 -5.78
CA SER A 57 13.50 -12.05 -4.83
C SER A 57 14.96 -11.84 -5.30
N ASP A 58 15.93 -12.38 -4.56
CA ASP A 58 17.34 -12.38 -4.97
C ASP A 58 17.64 -13.35 -6.15
N ARG A 59 16.64 -14.10 -6.63
CA ARG A 59 16.76 -15.04 -7.75
C ARG A 59 15.83 -14.62 -8.89
N VAL A 60 16.37 -14.65 -10.12
CA VAL A 60 15.63 -14.36 -11.35
C VAL A 60 14.39 -15.25 -11.46
N GLY A 61 13.24 -14.65 -11.80
CA GLY A 61 11.97 -15.36 -11.97
C GLY A 61 11.39 -15.97 -10.69
N LYS A 62 11.91 -15.60 -9.52
CA LYS A 62 11.37 -15.98 -8.21
C LYS A 62 10.82 -14.78 -7.47
N PHE A 63 9.67 -14.99 -6.85
CA PHE A 63 8.89 -13.96 -6.17
C PHE A 63 8.68 -14.34 -4.71
N THR A 64 8.66 -13.32 -3.86
CA THR A 64 8.35 -13.43 -2.44
C THR A 64 7.01 -12.79 -2.19
N GLU A 65 6.07 -13.54 -1.61
CA GLU A 65 4.78 -12.98 -1.23
C GLU A 65 4.94 -11.94 -0.12
N MET A 66 4.27 -10.80 -0.28
CA MET A 66 4.33 -9.66 0.65
C MET A 66 3.07 -9.53 1.51
N SER A 67 2.13 -10.48 1.41
CA SER A 67 0.89 -10.43 2.17
C SER A 67 1.20 -10.64 3.67
N GLY A 68 1.10 -9.56 4.44
CA GLY A 68 1.35 -9.53 5.89
C GLY A 68 2.71 -9.00 6.31
N THR A 69 2.76 -8.36 7.47
CA THR A 69 3.91 -7.57 7.97
C THR A 69 5.19 -8.41 8.03
N LYS A 70 5.14 -9.63 8.58
CA LYS A 70 6.33 -10.49 8.70
C LYS A 70 6.91 -10.89 7.35
N ALA A 71 6.05 -11.26 6.39
CA ALA A 71 6.48 -11.67 5.05
C ALA A 71 7.06 -10.48 4.28
N MET A 72 6.44 -9.31 4.42
CA MET A 72 6.91 -8.05 3.84
C MET A 72 8.36 -7.73 4.23
N PHE A 73 8.73 -7.81 5.51
CA PHE A 73 10.10 -7.53 5.98
C PHE A 73 11.17 -8.52 5.51
N GLN A 74 10.77 -9.69 4.99
CA GLN A 74 11.71 -10.66 4.42
C GLN A 74 12.08 -10.35 2.96
N THR A 75 11.40 -9.40 2.34
CA THR A 75 11.59 -9.07 0.92
C THR A 75 12.87 -8.26 0.70
N PRO A 76 13.51 -8.37 -0.49
CA PRO A 76 14.70 -7.57 -0.81
C PRO A 76 14.44 -6.05 -0.75
N VAL A 77 13.26 -5.60 -1.20
CA VAL A 77 12.87 -4.18 -1.16
C VAL A 77 12.82 -3.66 0.27
N MET A 78 12.24 -4.40 1.22
CA MET A 78 12.19 -3.96 2.61
C MET A 78 13.57 -3.96 3.27
N ARG A 79 14.43 -4.96 2.99
CA ARG A 79 15.81 -4.93 3.49
C ARG A 79 16.56 -3.68 3.02
N ARG A 80 16.36 -3.28 1.76
CA ARG A 80 16.95 -2.05 1.19
C ARG A 80 16.39 -0.79 1.86
N ILE A 81 15.09 -0.73 2.10
CA ILE A 81 14.47 0.40 2.83
C ILE A 81 15.04 0.49 4.25
N SER A 82 15.13 -0.62 4.98
CA SER A 82 15.70 -0.65 6.32
C SER A 82 17.18 -0.21 6.32
N SER A 83 17.98 -0.65 5.35
CA SER A 83 19.38 -0.22 5.26
C SER A 83 19.55 1.26 4.92
N ASN A 84 18.65 1.83 4.12
CA ASN A 84 18.78 3.20 3.62
C ASN A 84 18.21 4.25 4.57
N THR A 85 17.21 3.88 5.38
CA THR A 85 16.53 4.81 6.30
C THR A 85 17.23 4.92 7.66
N GLY A 86 17.99 3.90 8.06
CA GLY A 86 18.56 3.80 9.41
C GLY A 86 17.50 3.58 10.51
N MET A 87 16.24 3.36 10.12
CA MET A 87 15.15 3.11 11.04
C MET A 87 15.14 1.63 11.47
N SER A 88 14.82 1.40 12.74
CA SER A 88 14.49 0.07 13.22
C SER A 88 13.22 -0.47 12.56
N GLN A 89 13.05 -1.79 12.58
CA GLN A 89 11.83 -2.42 12.08
C GLN A 89 10.57 -1.84 12.74
N LYS A 90 10.61 -1.61 14.06
CA LYS A 90 9.48 -1.03 14.81
C LYS A 90 9.13 0.38 14.33
N GLU A 91 10.13 1.21 14.04
CA GLU A 91 9.90 2.57 13.53
C GLU A 91 9.29 2.54 12.13
N ILE A 92 9.74 1.63 11.27
CA ILE A 92 9.14 1.44 9.93
C ILE A 92 7.70 0.94 10.04
N GLU A 93 7.43 -0.02 10.91
CA GLU A 93 6.07 -0.50 11.17
C GLU A 93 5.16 0.63 11.64
N ASN A 94 5.64 1.46 12.56
CA ASN A 94 4.89 2.62 13.05
C ASN A 94 4.66 3.67 11.94
N ASP A 95 5.64 3.93 11.07
CA ASP A 95 5.47 4.83 9.92
C ASP A 95 4.42 4.30 8.92
N ILE A 96 4.46 3.01 8.60
CA ILE A 96 3.49 2.35 7.73
C ILE A 96 2.08 2.42 8.34
N GLU A 97 1.95 2.14 9.64
CA GLU A 97 0.67 2.21 10.35
C GLU A 97 0.14 3.65 10.38
N ALA A 98 0.98 4.65 10.68
CA ALA A 98 0.60 6.06 10.63
C ALA A 98 0.06 6.45 9.24
N ARG A 99 0.76 6.07 8.16
CA ARG A 99 0.29 6.30 6.78
C ARG A 99 -1.05 5.60 6.53
N ALA A 100 -1.21 4.36 6.96
CA ALA A 100 -2.43 3.58 6.78
C ALA A 100 -3.62 4.23 7.50
N GLN A 101 -3.44 4.69 8.75
CA GLN A 101 -4.47 5.36 9.53
C GLN A 101 -4.87 6.71 8.92
N LEU A 102 -3.91 7.53 8.50
CA LEU A 102 -4.22 8.79 7.81
C LEU A 102 -5.00 8.56 6.52
N ARG A 103 -4.67 7.51 5.76
CA ARG A 103 -5.40 7.14 4.53
C ARG A 103 -6.79 6.64 4.83
N ARG A 104 -6.97 5.90 5.92
CA ARG A 104 -8.29 5.50 6.41
C ARG A 104 -9.14 6.72 6.75
N ILE A 105 -8.59 7.69 7.48
CA ILE A 105 -9.30 8.94 7.83
C ILE A 105 -9.77 9.69 6.58
N LEU A 106 -8.88 9.86 5.60
CA LEU A 106 -9.23 10.53 4.34
C LEU A 106 -10.28 9.75 3.53
N ALA A 107 -10.16 8.42 3.47
CA ALA A 107 -11.13 7.57 2.78
C ALA A 107 -12.50 7.57 3.46
N GLU A 108 -12.55 7.61 4.79
CA GLU A 108 -13.77 7.75 5.58
C GLU A 108 -14.43 9.11 5.31
N SER A 109 -13.67 10.20 5.45
CA SER A 109 -14.15 11.57 5.21
C SER A 109 -14.62 11.75 3.76
N GLY A 110 -13.92 11.11 2.82
CA GLY A 110 -14.22 11.09 1.39
C GLY A 110 -15.57 10.49 1.01
N LYS A 111 -16.19 9.69 1.88
CA LYS A 111 -17.55 9.17 1.67
C LYS A 111 -18.59 10.29 1.69
N ASN A 112 -18.37 11.29 2.54
CA ASN A 112 -19.27 12.43 2.72
C ASN A 112 -18.86 13.61 1.85
N ASP A 113 -17.55 13.85 1.71
CA ASP A 113 -17.01 14.94 0.91
C ASP A 113 -15.83 14.47 0.04
N PRO A 114 -16.06 14.30 -1.28
CA PRO A 114 -15.04 13.80 -2.20
C PRO A 114 -13.74 14.60 -2.23
N GLN A 115 -13.72 15.86 -1.77
CA GLN A 115 -12.49 16.66 -1.73
C GLN A 115 -11.37 15.95 -0.97
N TYR A 116 -11.69 15.17 0.07
CA TYR A 116 -10.70 14.44 0.89
C TYR A 116 -9.99 13.30 0.14
N LEU A 117 -10.49 12.92 -1.04
CA LEU A 117 -9.87 11.93 -1.93
C LEU A 117 -8.90 12.58 -2.94
N GLU A 118 -8.88 13.91 -3.02
CA GLU A 118 -8.04 14.63 -3.96
C GLU A 118 -6.55 14.59 -3.58
N PRO A 119 -5.64 14.72 -4.56
CA PRO A 119 -4.19 14.66 -4.32
C PRO A 119 -3.67 15.66 -3.27
N GLU A 120 -4.34 16.80 -3.11
CA GLU A 120 -3.98 17.82 -2.14
C GLU A 120 -4.05 17.28 -0.70
N TRP A 121 -5.10 16.54 -0.36
CA TRP A 121 -5.26 15.94 0.97
C TRP A 121 -4.26 14.81 1.24
N ILE A 122 -3.83 14.09 0.20
CA ILE A 122 -2.72 13.14 0.29
C ILE A 122 -1.40 13.86 0.64
N GLY A 123 -1.15 15.02 0.01
CA GLY A 123 0.00 15.88 0.31
C GLY A 123 -0.03 16.47 1.72
N ILE A 124 -1.20 16.91 2.17
CA ILE A 124 -1.42 17.41 3.54
C ILE A 124 -1.15 16.32 4.57
N ALA A 125 -1.68 15.10 4.37
CA ALA A 125 -1.47 13.99 5.28
C ALA A 125 0.00 13.57 5.35
N ASN A 126 0.72 13.52 4.23
CA ASN A 126 2.17 13.26 4.23
C ASN A 126 2.94 14.34 4.99
N SER A 127 2.67 15.61 4.68
CA SER A 127 3.32 16.73 5.35
C SER A 127 3.05 16.75 6.86
N TYR A 128 1.86 16.33 7.28
CA TYR A 128 1.52 16.20 8.69
C TYR A 128 2.30 15.08 9.37
N LEU A 129 2.40 13.91 8.72
CA LEU A 129 3.19 12.78 9.21
C LEU A 129 4.66 13.17 9.36
N ASP A 130 5.28 13.79 8.36
CA ASP A 130 6.69 14.18 8.39
C ASP A 130 7.01 15.13 9.55
N ARG A 131 6.10 16.07 9.84
CA ARG A 131 6.23 17.01 10.97
C ARG A 131 6.04 16.37 12.34
N ASN A 132 5.48 15.16 12.37
CA ASN A 132 5.19 14.41 13.58
C ASN A 132 5.96 13.08 13.64
N ALA A 133 7.02 12.94 12.83
CA ALA A 133 7.86 11.75 12.79
C ALA A 133 8.37 11.39 14.20
N GLY A 134 8.42 10.08 14.48
CA GLY A 134 8.82 9.55 15.78
C GLY A 134 7.70 9.48 16.84
N LYS A 135 6.51 10.03 16.57
CA LYS A 135 5.32 9.79 17.41
C LYS A 135 4.65 8.46 17.03
N GLU A 136 3.96 7.86 17.99
CA GLU A 136 3.14 6.67 17.75
C GLU A 136 2.00 6.97 16.76
N ALA A 137 1.67 6.01 15.90
CA ALA A 137 0.69 6.16 14.82
C ALA A 137 -0.66 6.69 15.31
N ASP A 138 -1.18 6.15 16.42
CA ASP A 138 -2.46 6.57 17.01
C ASP A 138 -2.45 8.04 17.43
N VAL A 139 -1.32 8.54 17.94
CA VAL A 139 -1.15 9.96 18.33
C VAL A 139 -1.16 10.85 17.09
N ILE A 140 -0.50 10.42 16.01
CA ILE A 140 -0.49 11.15 14.73
C ILE A 140 -1.90 11.19 14.15
N ALA A 141 -2.62 10.06 14.12
CA ALA A 141 -3.96 9.98 13.58
C ALA A 141 -4.98 10.81 14.37
N ALA A 142 -4.94 10.73 15.70
CA ALA A 142 -5.80 11.54 16.58
C ALA A 142 -5.53 13.04 16.37
N GLY A 143 -4.26 13.45 16.35
CA GLY A 143 -3.89 14.85 16.12
C GLY A 143 -4.25 15.35 14.72
N PHE A 144 -4.22 14.49 13.71
CA PHE A 144 -4.65 14.84 12.36
C PHE A 144 -6.17 15.10 12.31
N ARG A 145 -6.95 14.21 12.92
CA ARG A 145 -8.41 14.38 13.02
C ARG A 145 -8.78 15.69 13.71
N ASP A 146 -8.19 15.95 14.87
CA ASP A 146 -8.46 17.15 15.65
C ASP A 146 -8.13 18.43 14.86
N LYS A 147 -6.93 18.47 14.26
CA LYS A 147 -6.47 19.64 13.49
C LYS A 147 -7.36 19.99 12.32
N TYR A 148 -7.91 18.99 11.63
CA TYR A 148 -8.70 19.18 10.41
C TYR A 148 -10.21 18.96 10.61
N GLY A 149 -10.65 18.76 11.85
CA GLY A 149 -12.07 18.55 12.17
C GLY A 149 -12.68 17.26 11.60
N LEU A 150 -11.87 16.23 11.35
CA LEU A 150 -12.28 14.98 10.68
C LEU A 150 -12.75 13.94 11.71
N ARG A 151 -13.99 14.05 12.16
CA ARG A 151 -14.58 13.09 13.11
C ARG A 151 -15.08 11.82 12.39
N PRO A 152 -14.94 10.63 13.00
CA PRO A 152 -15.56 9.43 12.46
C PRO A 152 -17.09 9.54 12.52
N ASP A 153 -17.78 8.90 11.57
CA ASP A 153 -19.25 8.88 11.42
C ASP A 153 -20.01 8.28 12.64
N THR A 154 -19.34 7.92 13.73
CA THR A 154 -19.94 7.24 14.90
C THR A 154 -20.51 8.16 15.97
N GLU A 155 -20.38 9.49 15.84
CA GLU A 155 -21.13 10.41 16.69
C GLU A 155 -22.26 11.05 15.85
N PRO A 156 -23.55 10.74 16.12
CA PRO A 156 -24.59 11.63 15.63
C PRO A 156 -24.28 13.03 16.20
N ALA A 157 -24.31 14.04 15.34
CA ALA A 157 -24.27 15.42 15.80
C ALA A 157 -25.35 15.57 16.86
N ASP A 158 -24.95 15.88 18.10
CA ASP A 158 -25.89 16.19 19.17
C ASP A 158 -26.88 17.23 18.63
N SER A 159 -28.14 16.80 18.58
CA SER A 159 -29.32 17.53 18.14
C SER A 159 -29.64 18.70 19.05
#